data_AF-A0AA37LKL7-F1
#
_entry.id   AF-A0AA37LKL7-F1
#
_cell.length_a   1.000
_cell.length_b   1.000
_cell.length_c   1.000
_cell.angle_alpha   90.00
_cell.angle_beta   90.00
_cell.angle_gamma   90.00
#
_symmetry.space_group_name_H-M   'P 1'
#
loop_
_entity.id
_entity.type
_entity.pdbx_description
1 polymer ?
#
loop_
_entity_poly.entity_id
_entity_poly.type
_entity_poly.pdbx_seq_one_letter_code
_entity_poly.pdbx_strand_id
1 'polypeptide(L)' 'MLLHSGCIPALGLAAANAWVLWNEHWEHWSHLPPLEERVEYPYQNIRTKNYPWGNGDKTIFWNDNVNYHNQDKA' A
#
# COMPACT_ATOMS: atom_id res chain seq x y z
N MET A 1 -13.45 -33.73 12.34
CA MET A 1 -14.67 -33.55 11.52
C MET A 1 -15.27 -32.13 11.58
N LEU A 2 -14.83 -31.23 12.48
CA LEU A 2 -15.37 -29.86 12.62
C LEU A 2 -14.68 -28.77 11.74
N LEU A 3 -13.53 -29.06 11.15
CA LEU A 3 -12.75 -28.09 10.37
C LEU A 3 -13.47 -27.63 9.09
N HIS A 4 -14.16 -28.51 8.37
CA HIS A 4 -14.73 -28.17 7.06
C HIS A 4 -16.04 -27.38 7.13
N SER A 5 -16.90 -27.63 8.12
CA SER A 5 -18.25 -27.05 8.18
C SER A 5 -18.28 -25.59 8.61
N GLY A 6 -17.30 -25.14 9.40
CA GLY A 6 -17.20 -23.75 9.85
C GLY A 6 -16.16 -22.93 9.10
N CYS A 7 -15.00 -23.53 8.80
CA CYS A 7 -13.89 -22.83 8.16
C CYS A 7 -14.25 -22.38 6.75
N ILE A 8 -14.83 -23.26 5.92
CA ILE A 8 -15.12 -22.94 4.52
C ILE A 8 -16.16 -21.81 4.42
N PRO A 9 -17.31 -21.84 5.13
CA PRO A 9 -18.24 -20.71 5.10
C PRO A 9 -17.66 -19.42 5.69
N ALA A 10 -16.89 -19.50 6.78
CA ALA A 10 -16.26 -18.33 7.38
C ALA A 10 -15.25 -17.66 6.43
N LEU A 11 -14.42 -18.46 5.75
CA LEU A 11 -13.49 -17.96 4.73
C LEU A 11 -14.25 -17.36 3.54
N GLY A 12 -15.35 -17.97 3.11
CA GLY A 12 -16.19 -17.44 2.03
C GLY A 12 -16.76 -16.05 2.36
N LEU A 13 -17.31 -15.89 3.57
CA LEU A 13 -17.84 -14.61 4.04
C LEU A 13 -16.74 -13.56 4.20
N ALA A 14 -15.59 -13.94 4.79
CA ALA A 14 -14.45 -13.03 4.96
C ALA A 14 -13.87 -12.59 3.60
N ALA A 15 -13.77 -13.49 2.63
CA ALA A 15 -13.29 -13.16 1.29
C ALA A 15 -14.25 -12.21 0.56
N ALA A 16 -15.56 -12.46 0.63
CA ALA A 16 -16.56 -11.55 0.06
C ALA A 16 -16.49 -10.15 0.69
N ASN A 17 -16.36 -10.06 2.01
CA ASN A 17 -16.20 -8.79 2.70
C ASN A 17 -14.90 -8.06 2.29
N ALA A 18 -13.77 -8.77 2.27
CA ALA A 18 -12.49 -8.20 1.86
C ALA A 18 -12.51 -7.71 0.40
N TRP A 19 -13.24 -8.40 -0.49
CA TRP A 19 -13.40 -7.98 -1.89
C TRP A 19 -14.17 -6.66 -2.02
N VAL A 20 -15.23 -6.46 -1.23
CA VAL A 20 -15.96 -5.18 -1.20
C VAL A 20 -15.04 -4.06 -0.71
N LEU A 21 -14.37 -4.27 0.42
CA LEU A 21 -13.44 -3.27 0.99
C LEU A 21 -12.29 -2.95 0.03
N TRP A 22 -11.80 -3.94 -0.72
CA TRP A 22 -10.78 -3.73 -1.73
C TRP A 22 -11.25 -2.79 -2.85
N ASN A 23 -12.46 -2.99 -3.38
CA ASN A 23 -13.00 -2.11 -4.41
C ASN A 23 -13.23 -0.69 -3.88
N GLU A 24 -13.81 -0.55 -2.69
CA GLU A 24 -14.01 0.75 -2.03
C GLU A 24 -12.69 1.48 -1.77
N HIS A 25 -11.64 0.75 -1.36
CA HIS A 25 -10.31 1.30 -1.15
C HIS A 25 -9.73 1.90 -2.45
N TRP A 26 -9.87 1.20 -3.58
CA TRP A 26 -9.39 1.69 -4.87
C TRP A 26 -10.24 2.82 -5.44
N GLU A 27 -11.55 2.79 -5.22
CA GLU A 27 -12.43 3.90 -5.56
C GLU A 27 -12.04 5.17 -4.80
N HIS A 28 -11.85 5.08 -3.47
CA HIS A 28 -11.34 6.21 -2.67
C HIS A 28 -9.96 6.68 -3.12
N TRP A 29 -9.06 5.74 -3.43
CA TRP A 29 -7.73 6.06 -3.95
C TRP A 29 -7.80 6.87 -5.26
N SER A 30 -8.74 6.56 -6.14
CA SER A 30 -8.92 7.22 -7.44
C SER A 30 -9.35 8.70 -7.35
N HIS A 31 -9.88 9.12 -6.19
CA HIS A 31 -10.31 10.50 -5.95
C HIS A 31 -9.22 11.38 -5.33
N LEU A 32 -8.12 10.78 -4.87
CA LEU A 32 -7.01 11.54 -4.29
C LEU A 32 -6.19 12.23 -5.39
N PRO A 33 -5.57 13.39 -5.11
CA PRO A 33 -4.70 14.05 -6.07
C PRO A 33 -3.51 13.16 -6.46
N PRO A 34 -2.85 13.42 -7.61
CA PRO A 34 -1.63 12.72 -8.00
C PRO A 34 -0.57 12.73 -6.89
N LEU A 35 0.28 11.70 -6.84
CA LEU A 35 1.23 11.52 -5.72
C LEU A 35 2.24 12.66 -5.62
N GLU A 36 2.67 13.20 -6.76
CA GLU A 36 3.61 14.31 -6.89
C GLU A 36 3.06 15.63 -6.33
N GLU A 37 1.74 15.80 -6.32
CA GLU A 37 1.05 16.97 -5.78
C GLU A 37 0.80 16.84 -4.27
N ARG A 38 0.88 15.62 -3.72
CA ARG A 38 0.70 15.39 -2.28
C ARG A 38 1.88 15.95 -1.50
N VAL A 39 1.58 16.55 -0.35
CA VAL A 39 2.61 17.09 0.54
C VAL A 39 3.37 15.93 1.18
N GLU A 40 4.66 15.88 0.89
CA GLU A 40 5.61 15.03 1.60
C GLU A 40 6.22 15.81 2.77
N TYR A 41 6.11 15.26 3.97
CA TYR A 41 6.63 15.88 5.18
C TYR A 41 8.08 15.45 5.47
N PRO A 42 8.89 16.25 6.19
CA PRO A 42 10.30 15.94 6.45
C PRO A 42 10.57 14.63 7.21
N TYR A 43 9.57 14.09 7.90
CA TYR A 43 9.66 12.82 8.61
C TYR A 43 9.30 11.61 7.75
N GLN A 44 8.79 11.81 6.54
CA GLN A 44 8.49 10.76 5.57
C GLN A 44 9.73 10.47 4.71
N ASN A 45 9.80 9.26 4.16
CA ASN A 45 10.87 8.80 3.26
C ASN A 45 12.32 9.12 3.68
N ILE A 46 12.61 9.27 4.98
CA ILE A 46 13.97 9.51 5.46
C ILE A 46 14.93 8.42 4.96
N ARG A 47 16.07 8.84 4.41
CA ARG A 47 17.19 7.98 4.00
C ARG A 47 18.50 8.48 4.60
N THR A 48 18.84 8.00 5.79
CA THR A 48 20.15 8.28 6.42
C THR A 48 21.28 7.50 5.74
N LYS A 49 20.95 6.35 5.15
CA LYS A 49 21.82 5.53 4.30
C LYS A 49 20.96 4.89 3.21
N ASN A 50 21.49 4.85 1.99
CA ASN A 50 20.84 4.20 0.86
C ASN A 50 20.73 2.68 1.09
N TYR A 51 19.66 2.09 0.56
CA TYR A 51 19.52 0.64 0.51
C TYR A 51 20.62 0.01 -0.36
N PRO A 52 21.08 -1.22 -0.06
CA PRO A 52 22.16 -1.87 -0.80
C PRO A 52 21.71 -2.52 -2.12
N TRP A 53 20.55 -2.14 -2.68
CA TRP A 53 19.99 -2.67 -3.92
C TRP A 53 19.35 -1.58 -4.77
N GLY A 54 19.15 -1.89 -6.06
CA GLY A 54 18.53 -0.97 -7.01
C GLY A 54 19.27 0.37 -7.09
N ASN A 55 18.52 1.47 -7.07
CA ASN A 55 19.06 2.82 -6.98
C ASN A 55 19.29 3.30 -5.53
N GLY A 56 19.07 2.43 -4.54
CA GLY A 56 19.23 2.73 -3.13
C GLY A 56 18.08 3.48 -2.45
N ASP A 57 17.03 3.85 -3.20
CA ASP A 57 15.97 4.72 -2.69
C ASP A 57 14.68 3.95 -2.31
N LYS A 58 14.28 3.02 -3.17
CA LYS A 58 13.03 2.26 -3.06
C LYS A 58 13.21 1.01 -2.19
N THR A 59 12.22 0.73 -1.36
CA THR A 59 12.16 -0.50 -0.55
C THR A 59 11.84 -1.72 -1.42
N ILE A 60 11.97 -2.93 -0.87
CA ILE A 60 11.66 -4.18 -1.59
C ILE A 60 10.18 -4.26 -2.01
N PHE A 61 9.27 -3.67 -1.23
CA PHE A 61 7.84 -3.66 -1.49
C PHE A 61 7.34 -2.29 -1.96
N TRP A 62 8.20 -1.51 -2.59
CA TRP A 62 7.83 -0.21 -3.14
C TRP A 62 6.89 -0.38 -4.33
N ASN A 63 5.79 0.39 -4.34
CA ASN A 63 4.82 0.42 -5.44
C ASN A 63 4.63 1.87 -5.91
N ASP A 64 5.05 2.15 -7.15
CA ASP A 64 4.98 3.49 -7.76
C ASP A 64 3.55 4.04 -7.89
N ASN A 65 2.53 3.20 -7.80
CA ASN A 65 1.13 3.66 -7.83
C ASN A 65 0.68 4.26 -6.49
N VAL A 66 1.37 3.95 -5.38
CA VAL A 66 0.98 4.37 -4.02
C VAL A 66 2.13 4.99 -3.22
N ASN A 67 3.36 4.92 -3.73
CA ASN A 67 4.55 5.45 -3.08
C ASN A 67 5.25 6.42 -4.01
N TYR A 68 5.63 7.56 -3.46
CA TYR A 68 6.38 8.62 -4.11
C TYR A 68 7.39 9.19 -3.11
N HIS A 69 8.56 9.57 -3.60
CA HIS A 69 9.61 10.20 -2.82
C HIS A 69 10.20 11.35 -3.63
N ASN A 70 10.08 12.56 -3.09
CA ASN A 70 10.66 13.76 -3.65
C ASN A 70 12.04 14.01 -3.03
N GLN A 71 13.09 13.65 -3.78
CA GLN A 71 14.48 13.77 -3.33
C GLN A 71 14.95 15.23 -3.20
N ASP A 72 14.25 16.18 -3.81
CA ASP A 72 14.57 17.61 -3.74
C ASP A 72 13.96 18.30 -2.51
N LYS A 73 13.07 17.61 -1.77
CA LYS A 73 12.47 18.08 -0.51
C LYS A 73 13.20 17.45 0.67
N ALA A 74 14.31 18.08 1.07
CA ALA A 74 15.01 17.79 2.32
C ALA A 74 14.37 18.50 3.52
#